data_AF-A0A1F2QQL6-F1
#
_entry.id   AF-A0A1F2QQL6-F1
#
_cell.length_a   1.000
_cell.length_b   1.000
_cell.length_c   1.000
_cell.angle_alpha   90.00
_cell.angle_beta   90.00
_cell.angle_gamma   90.00
#
_symmetry.space_group_name_H-M   'P 1'
#
loop_
_entity.id
_entity.type
_entity.pdbx_description
1 polymer ?
#
loop_
_entity_poly.entity_id
_entity_poly.type
_entity_poly.pdbx_seq_one_letter_code
_entity_poly.pdbx_strand_id
1 'polypeptide(L)'
;MRKHIAVVLLLLLAGVEAWSQPQAQSDQQRQEKKPSTQFGQQQSSQFGMPAAGPPTAEEKAAAQKITESTDLQERLALVEQFLAKWPQSGLRSDVYAAASEAYRIQRNYDKAVEYGQLALDLNPRHPSALMTVADSLAEGAVSVQPDYQEKLARAEEYCRRALEVLQEVFAKAGPRPDMPEEEYKVQQKYFEAQPHATLGYIYLRQNDYPRAIEELKVATELNQYRPDAMDFLRLGVAQFRAKQYAEAEASLQRCVEIGGPAGETAQRQLVSVRRLLQAQQQQGEEKKP
;
A
#
# COMPACT_ATOMS: atom_id res chain seq x y z
N MET A 1 19.97 46.99 44.99
CA MET A 1 21.39 46.91 44.59
C MET A 1 21.49 47.13 43.09
N ARG A 2 22.56 47.76 42.64
CA ARG A 2 22.61 48.81 41.61
C ARG A 2 22.28 48.39 40.18
N LYS A 3 21.40 49.18 39.56
CA LYS A 3 21.34 49.52 38.13
C LYS A 3 22.28 50.71 37.87
N HIS A 4 22.98 50.79 36.74
CA HIS A 4 23.48 52.01 36.05
C HIS A 4 23.64 51.61 34.55
N ILE A 5 22.98 52.20 33.53
CA ILE A 5 22.99 53.59 32.99
C ILE A 5 24.43 53.95 32.56
N ALA A 6 24.83 54.31 31.32
CA ALA A 6 24.32 55.26 30.31
C ALA A 6 25.25 55.15 29.03
N VAL A 7 24.86 55.30 27.75
CA VAL A 7 24.52 56.52 26.95
C VAL A 7 25.62 56.92 25.92
N VAL A 8 25.23 56.94 24.62
CA VAL A 8 25.52 57.97 23.55
C VAL A 8 26.93 58.00 22.91
N LEU A 9 27.18 58.29 21.62
CA LEU A 9 26.48 58.42 20.31
C LEU A 9 27.56 58.92 19.30
N LEU A 10 27.34 58.70 17.99
CA LEU A 10 27.78 59.52 16.82
C LEU A 10 29.29 59.52 16.45
N LEU A 11 29.72 59.67 15.18
CA LEU A 11 29.26 59.45 13.79
C LEU A 11 30.43 59.94 12.89
N LEU A 12 30.34 59.65 11.58
CA LEU A 12 31.08 60.24 10.43
C LEU A 12 32.40 59.57 10.02
N LEU A 13 32.80 59.43 8.74
CA LEU A 13 32.21 59.32 7.38
C LEU A 13 33.41 59.45 6.41
N ALA A 14 33.53 58.57 5.41
CA ALA A 14 34.20 58.72 4.09
C ALA A 14 34.74 57.33 3.67
N GLY A 15 34.37 56.67 2.56
CA GLY A 15 33.80 57.12 1.30
C GLY A 15 34.88 57.06 0.22
N VAL A 16 35.03 55.92 -0.48
CA VAL A 16 35.48 55.85 -1.90
C VAL A 16 34.87 54.61 -2.54
N GLU A 17 34.09 54.83 -3.59
CA GLU A 17 33.60 53.83 -4.54
C GLU A 17 34.71 53.45 -5.53
N ALA A 18 34.79 52.17 -5.92
CA ALA A 18 35.36 51.78 -7.19
C ALA A 18 34.53 50.62 -7.78
N TRP A 19 33.92 50.90 -8.94
CA TRP A 19 33.21 49.96 -9.79
C TRP A 19 34.19 49.11 -10.61
N SER A 20 33.92 47.80 -10.75
CA SER A 20 33.81 47.09 -12.05
C SER A 20 33.61 45.57 -11.86
N GLN A 21 32.62 45.01 -12.57
CA GLN A 21 32.15 43.61 -12.62
C GLN A 21 33.16 42.61 -13.28
N PRO A 22 32.76 41.37 -13.65
CA PRO A 22 32.48 40.20 -12.82
C PRO A 22 33.38 39.01 -13.24
N GLN A 23 34.05 38.32 -12.32
CA GLN A 23 34.71 37.05 -12.69
C GLN A 23 33.73 35.89 -12.58
N ALA A 24 33.33 35.40 -13.76
CA ALA A 24 32.74 34.09 -13.98
C ALA A 24 33.63 33.01 -13.34
N GLN A 25 33.10 32.36 -12.30
CA GLN A 25 33.58 31.06 -11.85
C GLN A 25 32.46 30.05 -12.09
N SER A 26 32.63 29.37 -13.22
CA SER A 26 32.25 27.97 -13.48
C SER A 26 31.11 27.38 -12.64
N ASP A 27 29.93 27.34 -13.25
CA ASP A 27 28.90 26.35 -12.98
C ASP A 27 29.45 24.94 -13.20
N GLN A 28 30.03 24.35 -12.16
CA GLN A 28 30.28 22.92 -12.06
C GLN A 28 30.36 22.52 -10.58
N GLN A 29 29.19 22.37 -9.96
CA GLN A 29 28.85 21.39 -8.91
C GLN A 29 27.57 21.82 -8.17
N ARG A 30 26.45 21.74 -8.89
CA ARG A 30 25.14 21.54 -8.26
C ARG A 30 24.47 20.34 -8.93
N GLN A 31 25.08 19.18 -8.73
CA GLN A 31 24.37 17.92 -8.93
C GLN A 31 23.41 17.77 -7.76
N GLU A 32 22.13 17.95 -8.05
CA GLU A 32 21.02 17.45 -7.25
C GLU A 32 21.29 15.99 -6.91
N LYS A 33 21.56 15.70 -5.63
CA LYS A 33 21.46 14.34 -5.10
C LYS A 33 20.00 13.93 -5.17
N LYS A 34 19.62 13.29 -6.28
CA LYS A 34 18.48 12.36 -6.30
C LYS A 34 18.74 11.31 -5.21
N PRO A 35 17.77 10.99 -4.34
CA PRO A 35 17.94 9.87 -3.42
C PRO A 35 18.02 8.60 -4.28
N SER A 36 19.23 8.08 -4.43
CA SER A 36 19.46 6.77 -5.04
C SER A 36 18.95 5.72 -4.07
N THR A 37 17.81 5.13 -4.40
CA THR A 37 17.31 3.89 -3.80
C THR A 37 18.31 2.77 -4.10
N GLN A 38 19.30 2.63 -3.21
CA GLN A 38 20.27 1.54 -3.22
C GLN A 38 20.08 0.71 -1.94
N PHE A 39 18.83 0.37 -1.64
CA PHE A 39 18.51 -0.74 -0.74
C PHE A 39 18.27 -1.96 -1.61
N GLY A 40 19.23 -2.90 -1.62
CA GLY A 40 18.99 -4.25 -2.16
C GLY A 40 20.09 -4.90 -2.99
N GLN A 41 21.20 -4.25 -3.35
CA GLN A 41 22.19 -4.85 -4.27
C GLN A 41 23.57 -5.20 -3.68
N GLN A 42 23.81 -5.08 -2.37
CA GLN A 42 25.14 -5.33 -1.80
C GLN A 42 25.22 -6.30 -0.60
N GLN A 43 24.17 -7.06 -0.28
CA GLN A 43 24.24 -8.05 0.81
C GLN A 43 24.07 -9.52 0.41
N SER A 44 23.84 -9.84 -0.87
CA SER A 44 23.69 -11.25 -1.30
C SER A 44 25.00 -11.98 -1.61
N SER A 45 26.18 -11.36 -1.44
CA SER A 45 27.45 -11.94 -1.91
C SER A 45 28.40 -12.48 -0.82
N GLN A 46 28.00 -12.58 0.45
CA GLN A 46 28.92 -13.04 1.51
C GLN A 46 28.63 -14.41 2.13
N PHE A 47 27.55 -15.09 1.72
CA PHE A 47 27.37 -16.51 2.01
C PHE A 47 26.98 -17.21 0.71
N GLY A 48 27.94 -17.91 0.10
CA GLY A 48 27.71 -18.76 -1.06
C GLY A 48 26.85 -19.97 -0.69
N MET A 49 25.56 -19.73 -0.46
CA MET A 49 24.56 -20.79 -0.42
C MET A 49 24.38 -21.28 -1.87
N PRO A 50 24.52 -22.59 -2.15
CA PRO A 50 24.28 -23.12 -3.48
C PRO A 50 22.85 -22.75 -3.93
N ALA A 51 22.69 -22.44 -5.21
CA ALA A 51 21.37 -22.19 -5.78
C ALA A 51 20.44 -23.37 -5.45
N ALA A 52 19.26 -23.09 -4.90
CA ALA A 52 18.30 -24.12 -4.55
C ALA A 52 17.97 -25.00 -5.76
N GLY A 53 18.12 -26.31 -5.61
CA GLY A 53 17.67 -27.27 -6.62
C GLY A 53 16.15 -27.27 -6.76
N PRO A 54 15.60 -27.86 -7.84
CA PRO A 54 14.15 -27.96 -8.00
C PRO A 54 13.51 -28.71 -6.81
N PRO A 55 12.37 -28.25 -6.28
CA PRO A 55 11.76 -28.87 -5.10
C PRO A 55 11.36 -30.33 -5.35
N THR A 56 11.67 -31.18 -4.38
CA THR A 56 11.26 -32.59 -4.30
C THR A 56 9.74 -32.71 -4.17
N ALA A 57 9.21 -33.91 -4.44
CA ALA A 57 7.78 -34.19 -4.25
C ALA A 57 7.35 -34.01 -2.78
N GLU A 58 8.23 -34.33 -1.84
CA GLU A 58 7.96 -34.18 -0.41
C GLU A 58 7.88 -32.71 0.00
N GLU A 59 8.78 -31.86 -0.50
CA GLU A 59 8.72 -30.41 -0.29
C GLU A 59 7.43 -29.84 -0.87
N LYS A 60 7.06 -30.22 -2.10
CA LYS A 60 5.81 -29.75 -2.72
C LYS A 60 4.58 -30.14 -1.90
N ALA A 61 4.51 -31.37 -1.41
CA ALA A 61 3.40 -31.84 -0.59
C ALA A 61 3.33 -31.07 0.76
N ALA A 62 4.47 -30.77 1.38
CA ALA A 62 4.50 -29.99 2.61
C ALA A 62 4.09 -28.52 2.39
N ALA A 63 4.57 -27.90 1.30
CA ALA A 63 4.17 -26.54 0.91
C ALA A 63 2.68 -26.45 0.55
N GLN A 64 2.14 -27.48 -0.09
CA GLN A 64 0.71 -27.59 -0.37
C GLN A 64 -0.10 -27.63 0.93
N LYS A 65 0.32 -28.45 1.91
CA LYS A 65 -0.34 -28.52 3.22
C LYS A 65 -0.36 -27.16 3.94
N ILE A 66 0.72 -26.37 3.84
CA ILE A 66 0.76 -25.00 4.39
C ILE A 66 -0.33 -24.13 3.74
N THR A 67 -0.44 -24.18 2.40
CA THR A 67 -1.43 -23.38 1.65
C THR A 67 -2.87 -23.78 1.97
N GLU A 68 -3.12 -25.08 2.15
CA GLU A 68 -4.45 -25.64 2.42
C GLU A 68 -4.91 -25.47 3.88
N SER A 69 -3.98 -25.29 4.83
CA SER A 69 -4.33 -25.13 6.24
C SER A 69 -5.09 -23.81 6.46
N THR A 70 -6.32 -23.91 6.97
CA THR A 70 -7.19 -22.77 7.30
C THR A 70 -6.96 -22.23 8.71
N ASP A 71 -6.42 -23.06 9.61
CA ASP A 71 -6.00 -22.64 10.94
C ASP A 71 -4.66 -21.89 10.86
N LEU A 72 -4.65 -20.64 11.31
CA LEU A 72 -3.46 -19.78 11.17
C LEU A 72 -2.30 -20.22 12.06
N GLN A 73 -2.58 -20.83 13.22
CA GLN A 73 -1.53 -21.32 14.12
C GLN A 73 -0.93 -22.62 13.58
N GLU A 74 -1.77 -23.54 13.09
CA GLU A 74 -1.30 -24.75 12.39
C GLU A 74 -0.46 -24.36 11.16
N ARG A 75 -0.94 -23.43 10.34
CA ARG A 75 -0.20 -22.94 9.18
C ARG A 75 1.19 -22.43 9.56
N LEU A 76 1.30 -21.61 10.60
CA LEU A 76 2.58 -21.10 11.08
C LEU A 76 3.49 -22.22 11.61
N ALA A 77 2.95 -23.19 12.35
CA ALA A 77 3.72 -24.35 12.79
C ALA A 77 4.24 -25.20 11.62
N LEU A 78 3.43 -25.37 10.56
CA LEU A 78 3.85 -26.06 9.33
C LEU A 78 4.94 -25.29 8.59
N VAL A 79 4.86 -23.95 8.55
CA VAL A 79 5.92 -23.10 7.99
C VAL A 79 7.24 -23.31 8.75
N GLU A 80 7.22 -23.28 10.08
CA GLU A 80 8.41 -23.52 10.89
C GLU A 80 9.02 -24.91 10.64
N GLN A 81 8.17 -25.95 10.60
CA GLN A 81 8.60 -27.31 10.28
C GLN A 81 9.22 -27.41 8.88
N PHE A 82 8.62 -26.77 7.89
CA PHE A 82 9.14 -26.73 6.52
C PHE A 82 10.52 -26.09 6.47
N LEU A 83 10.68 -24.91 7.06
CA LEU A 83 11.93 -24.14 7.03
C LEU A 83 13.05 -24.85 7.79
N ALA A 84 12.72 -25.58 8.87
CA ALA A 84 13.69 -26.38 9.62
C ALA A 84 14.14 -27.63 8.84
N LYS A 85 13.20 -28.30 8.15
CA LYS A 85 13.49 -29.53 7.41
C LYS A 85 14.19 -29.26 6.07
N TRP A 86 13.82 -28.19 5.38
CA TRP A 86 14.35 -27.83 4.07
C TRP A 86 14.90 -26.39 4.02
N PRO A 87 16.01 -26.10 4.74
CA PRO A 87 16.58 -24.76 4.82
C PRO A 87 17.12 -24.24 3.47
N GLN A 88 17.29 -25.10 2.47
CA GLN A 88 17.75 -24.75 1.11
C GLN A 88 16.66 -24.89 0.04
N SER A 89 15.39 -25.07 0.44
CA SER A 89 14.31 -25.28 -0.54
C SER A 89 14.11 -24.04 -1.43
N GLY A 90 13.85 -24.28 -2.72
CA GLY A 90 13.41 -23.24 -3.64
C GLY A 90 12.01 -22.69 -3.31
N LEU A 91 11.20 -23.41 -2.51
CA LEU A 91 9.85 -22.99 -2.10
C LEU A 91 9.84 -22.07 -0.88
N ARG A 92 11.02 -21.73 -0.32
CA ARG A 92 11.09 -20.88 0.88
C ARG A 92 10.40 -19.53 0.68
N SER A 93 10.45 -18.97 -0.54
CA SER A 93 9.71 -17.74 -0.83
C SER A 93 8.20 -17.89 -0.64
N ASP A 94 7.59 -18.95 -1.18
CA ASP A 94 6.15 -19.20 -1.05
C ASP A 94 5.77 -19.49 0.40
N VAL A 95 6.63 -20.22 1.11
CA VAL A 95 6.46 -20.56 2.53
C VAL A 95 6.54 -19.32 3.43
N TYR A 96 7.49 -18.41 3.18
CA TYR A 96 7.54 -17.13 3.88
C TYR A 96 6.33 -16.24 3.54
N ALA A 97 5.89 -16.22 2.28
CA ALA A 97 4.68 -15.48 1.89
C ALA A 97 3.42 -16.01 2.59
N ALA A 98 3.30 -17.33 2.77
CA ALA A 98 2.20 -17.94 3.51
C ALA A 98 2.18 -17.54 5.00
N ALA A 99 3.35 -17.45 5.64
CA ALA A 99 3.46 -16.93 7.01
C ALA A 99 3.17 -15.42 7.10
N SER A 100 3.67 -14.64 6.14
CA SER A 100 3.36 -13.22 6.02
C SER A 100 1.85 -12.98 5.99
N GLU A 101 1.13 -13.75 5.16
CA GLU A 101 -0.32 -13.67 5.06
C GLU A 101 -1.02 -14.11 6.35
N ALA A 102 -0.54 -15.17 7.01
CA ALA A 102 -1.08 -15.61 8.28
C ALA A 102 -0.96 -14.52 9.37
N TYR A 103 0.15 -13.80 9.41
CA TYR A 103 0.34 -12.68 10.33
C TYR A 103 -0.50 -11.47 9.96
N ARG A 104 -0.67 -11.18 8.66
CA ARG A 104 -1.54 -10.10 8.18
C ARG A 104 -3.00 -10.32 8.63
N ILE A 105 -3.52 -11.54 8.47
CA ILE A 105 -4.88 -11.90 8.91
C ILE A 105 -5.04 -11.74 10.44
N GLN A 106 -3.99 -12.08 11.20
CA GLN A 106 -3.95 -11.85 12.65
C GLN A 106 -3.74 -10.38 13.03
N ARG A 107 -3.62 -9.47 12.07
CA ARG A 107 -3.30 -8.04 12.25
C ARG A 107 -1.97 -7.80 12.95
N ASN A 108 -1.07 -8.78 12.91
CA ASN A 108 0.32 -8.62 13.32
C ASN A 108 1.13 -8.10 12.12
N TYR A 109 0.91 -6.82 11.81
CA TYR A 109 1.45 -6.20 10.60
C TYR A 109 2.97 -6.16 10.58
N ASP A 110 3.62 -6.01 11.74
CA ASP A 110 5.09 -6.00 11.82
C ASP A 110 5.67 -7.36 11.38
N LYS A 111 5.14 -8.48 11.90
CA LYS A 111 5.56 -9.81 11.46
C LYS A 111 5.14 -10.12 10.03
N ALA A 112 3.99 -9.61 9.60
CA ALA A 112 3.57 -9.76 8.21
C ALA A 112 4.58 -9.10 7.26
N VAL A 113 5.03 -7.88 7.57
CA VAL A 113 6.07 -7.19 6.80
C VAL A 113 7.41 -7.93 6.88
N GLU A 114 7.82 -8.41 8.05
CA GLU A 114 9.07 -9.17 8.24
C GLU A 114 9.10 -10.42 7.35
N TYR A 115 8.10 -11.29 7.45
CA TYR A 115 8.04 -12.52 6.66
C TYR A 115 7.80 -12.24 5.17
N GLY A 116 7.06 -11.18 4.85
CA GLY A 116 6.86 -10.76 3.47
C GLY A 116 8.18 -10.30 2.83
N GLN A 117 9.02 -9.57 3.58
CA GLN A 117 10.33 -9.16 3.11
C GLN A 117 11.27 -10.36 2.94
N LEU A 118 11.25 -11.34 3.86
CA LEU A 118 12.01 -12.60 3.68
C LEU A 118 11.61 -13.35 2.40
N ALA A 119 10.32 -13.34 2.04
CA ALA A 119 9.87 -13.88 0.76
C ALA A 119 10.44 -13.07 -0.42
N LEU A 120 10.37 -11.75 -0.35
CA LEU A 120 10.84 -10.85 -1.43
C LEU A 120 12.36 -10.83 -1.59
N ASP A 121 13.13 -11.12 -0.53
CA ASP A 121 14.58 -11.27 -0.63
C ASP A 121 14.97 -12.53 -1.44
N LEU A 122 14.13 -13.57 -1.41
CA LEU A 122 14.30 -14.79 -2.21
C LEU A 122 13.68 -14.66 -3.61
N ASN A 123 12.53 -14.01 -3.72
CA ASN A 123 11.84 -13.75 -4.96
C ASN A 123 11.28 -12.30 -4.98
N PRO A 124 12.04 -11.33 -5.51
CA PRO A 124 11.64 -9.92 -5.53
C PRO A 124 10.37 -9.61 -6.32
N ARG A 125 9.89 -10.58 -7.10
CA ARG A 125 8.70 -10.48 -7.96
C ARG A 125 7.57 -11.39 -7.47
N HIS A 126 7.60 -11.86 -6.23
CA HIS A 126 6.52 -12.69 -5.70
C HIS A 126 5.24 -11.86 -5.51
N PRO A 127 4.16 -12.10 -6.28
CA PRO A 127 2.98 -11.21 -6.29
C PRO A 127 2.27 -11.13 -4.93
N SER A 128 2.04 -12.28 -4.27
CA SER A 128 1.35 -12.27 -2.97
C SER A 128 2.16 -11.57 -1.88
N ALA A 129 3.48 -11.80 -1.79
CA ALA A 129 4.33 -11.10 -0.82
C ALA A 129 4.37 -9.58 -1.05
N LEU A 130 4.43 -9.11 -2.31
CA LEU A 130 4.33 -7.68 -2.62
C LEU A 130 3.02 -7.09 -2.05
N MET A 131 1.89 -7.78 -2.31
CA MET A 131 0.59 -7.34 -1.83
C MET A 131 0.44 -7.40 -0.31
N THR A 132 0.86 -8.48 0.33
CA THR A 132 0.79 -8.65 1.79
C THR A 132 1.66 -7.61 2.51
N VAL A 133 2.84 -7.28 1.98
CA VAL A 133 3.69 -6.20 2.54
C VAL A 133 3.02 -4.84 2.34
N ALA A 134 2.49 -4.55 1.16
CA ALA A 134 1.79 -3.29 0.90
C ALA A 134 0.60 -3.07 1.86
N ASP A 135 -0.28 -4.06 1.96
CA ASP A 135 -1.46 -4.00 2.83
C ASP A 135 -1.07 -3.89 4.31
N SER A 136 -0.09 -4.67 4.75
CA SER A 136 0.39 -4.64 6.14
C SER A 136 1.03 -3.30 6.52
N LEU A 137 1.79 -2.68 5.60
CA LEU A 137 2.33 -1.34 5.82
C LEU A 137 1.22 -0.29 5.89
N ALA A 138 0.22 -0.36 5.01
CA ALA A 138 -0.89 0.60 4.99
C ALA A 138 -1.77 0.49 6.25
N GLU A 139 -2.13 -0.74 6.66
CA GLU A 139 -2.96 -0.99 7.83
C GLU A 139 -2.21 -0.78 9.15
N GLY A 140 -0.93 -1.15 9.20
CA GLY A 140 -0.06 -0.97 10.36
C GLY A 140 0.46 0.47 10.54
N ALA A 141 0.27 1.35 9.56
CA ALA A 141 0.66 2.75 9.68
C ALA A 141 -0.22 3.48 10.72
N VAL A 142 0.38 4.01 11.78
CA VAL A 142 -0.32 4.75 12.84
C VAL A 142 -0.04 6.25 12.69
N SER A 143 -1.07 7.07 12.52
CA SER A 143 -0.93 8.49 12.09
C SER A 143 -0.12 9.39 13.04
N VAL A 144 -0.03 9.02 14.32
CA VAL A 144 0.74 9.76 15.33
C VAL A 144 2.21 9.34 15.39
N GLN A 145 2.59 8.25 14.72
CA GLN A 145 3.96 7.76 14.74
C GLN A 145 4.83 8.48 13.69
N PRO A 146 6.13 8.68 13.95
CA PRO A 146 7.03 9.39 13.02
C PRO A 146 7.18 8.72 11.66
N ASP A 147 7.04 7.39 11.60
CA ASP A 147 7.20 6.57 10.40
C ASP A 147 5.91 6.47 9.56
N TYR A 148 4.83 7.17 9.94
CA TYR A 148 3.53 7.07 9.30
C TYR A 148 3.58 7.31 7.78
N GLN A 149 4.17 8.43 7.36
CA GLN A 149 4.25 8.80 5.95
C GLN A 149 5.20 7.89 5.18
N GLU A 150 6.30 7.45 5.80
CA GLU A 150 7.25 6.51 5.19
C GLU A 150 6.58 5.16 4.93
N LYS A 151 5.83 4.62 5.90
CA LYS A 151 5.08 3.36 5.73
C LYS A 151 4.07 3.44 4.59
N LEU A 152 3.33 4.54 4.49
CA LEU A 152 2.37 4.74 3.39
C LEU A 152 3.07 4.87 2.03
N ALA A 153 4.18 5.59 1.95
CA ALA A 153 4.95 5.72 0.71
C ALA A 153 5.54 4.38 0.26
N ARG A 154 6.08 3.59 1.19
CA ARG A 154 6.57 2.23 0.90
C ARG A 154 5.42 1.31 0.47
N ALA A 155 4.27 1.38 1.14
CA ALA A 155 3.09 0.61 0.75
C ALA A 155 2.68 0.91 -0.70
N GLU A 156 2.67 2.20 -1.09
CA GLU A 156 2.37 2.63 -2.45
C GLU A 156 3.37 2.03 -3.46
N GLU A 157 4.66 2.05 -3.15
CA GLU A 157 5.70 1.45 -4.01
C GLU A 157 5.46 -0.05 -4.23
N TYR A 158 5.14 -0.80 -3.16
CA TYR A 158 4.84 -2.23 -3.28
C TYR A 158 3.56 -2.49 -4.08
N CYS A 159 2.51 -1.67 -3.95
CA CYS A 159 1.31 -1.75 -4.79
C CYS A 159 1.65 -1.58 -6.28
N ARG A 160 2.47 -0.58 -6.63
CA ARG A 160 2.88 -0.34 -8.03
C ARG A 160 3.67 -1.52 -8.59
N ARG A 161 4.62 -2.04 -7.82
CA ARG A 161 5.37 -3.26 -8.19
C ARG A 161 4.45 -4.47 -8.34
N ALA A 162 3.45 -4.62 -7.48
CA ALA A 162 2.48 -5.71 -7.59
C ALA A 162 1.67 -5.60 -8.90
N LEU A 163 1.19 -4.41 -9.26
CA LEU A 163 0.49 -4.18 -10.54
C LEU A 163 1.37 -4.56 -11.75
N GLU A 164 2.63 -4.13 -11.77
CA GLU A 164 3.57 -4.48 -12.84
C GLU A 164 3.78 -6.01 -12.95
N VAL A 165 3.96 -6.68 -11.82
CA VAL A 165 4.13 -8.14 -11.78
C VAL A 165 2.86 -8.86 -12.22
N LEU A 166 1.69 -8.45 -11.74
CA LEU A 166 0.42 -9.07 -12.09
C LEU A 166 0.16 -8.92 -13.60
N GLN A 167 0.35 -7.71 -14.16
CA GLN A 167 0.19 -7.47 -15.58
C GLN A 167 1.08 -8.41 -16.40
N GLU A 168 2.35 -8.57 -16.04
CA GLU A 168 3.26 -9.48 -16.74
C GLU A 168 2.84 -10.95 -16.59
N VAL A 169 2.46 -11.38 -15.38
CA VAL A 169 2.05 -12.75 -15.09
C VAL A 169 0.82 -13.12 -15.92
N PHE A 170 -0.20 -12.27 -15.95
CA PHE A 170 -1.43 -12.51 -16.73
C PHE A 170 -1.18 -12.40 -18.23
N ALA A 171 -0.33 -11.48 -18.70
CA ALA A 171 0.00 -11.36 -20.12
C ALA A 171 0.78 -12.58 -20.66
N LYS A 172 1.60 -13.22 -19.82
CA LYS A 172 2.37 -14.42 -20.19
C LYS A 172 1.62 -15.72 -19.96
N ALA A 173 0.51 -15.69 -19.22
CA ALA A 173 -0.26 -16.87 -18.96
C ALA A 173 -0.95 -17.33 -20.24
N GLY A 174 -0.64 -18.56 -20.65
CA GLY A 174 -1.37 -19.22 -21.72
C GLY A 174 -2.75 -19.70 -21.27
N PRO A 175 -3.56 -20.22 -22.21
CA PRO A 175 -4.83 -20.85 -21.87
C PRO A 175 -4.63 -21.97 -20.84
N ARG A 176 -5.49 -21.99 -19.82
CA ARG A 176 -5.48 -23.01 -18.77
C ARG A 176 -6.47 -24.12 -19.14
N PRO A 177 -6.00 -25.37 -19.39
CA PRO A 177 -6.90 -26.46 -19.79
C PRO A 177 -7.83 -26.91 -18.66
N ASP A 178 -7.48 -26.59 -17.41
CA ASP A 178 -8.21 -26.89 -16.18
C ASP A 178 -9.20 -25.79 -15.74
N MET A 179 -9.22 -24.64 -16.43
CA MET A 179 -10.04 -23.49 -16.03
C MET A 179 -10.67 -22.79 -17.24
N PRO A 180 -11.99 -22.59 -17.25
CA PRO A 180 -12.65 -21.78 -18.28
C PRO A 180 -12.06 -20.37 -18.39
N GLU A 181 -11.95 -19.84 -19.62
CA GLU A 181 -11.35 -18.52 -19.87
C GLU A 181 -12.04 -17.40 -19.07
N GLU A 182 -13.36 -17.43 -18.96
CA GLU A 182 -14.12 -16.44 -18.20
C GLU A 182 -13.82 -16.52 -16.70
N GLU A 183 -13.68 -17.72 -16.14
CA GLU A 183 -13.26 -17.87 -14.75
C GLU A 183 -11.85 -17.34 -14.52
N TYR A 184 -10.95 -17.58 -15.48
CA TYR A 184 -9.59 -17.06 -15.44
C TYR A 184 -9.57 -15.53 -15.46
N LYS A 185 -10.36 -14.87 -16.32
CA LYS A 185 -10.51 -13.41 -16.36
C LYS A 185 -11.09 -12.85 -15.06
N VAL A 186 -12.05 -13.55 -14.44
CA VAL A 186 -12.57 -13.17 -13.12
C VAL A 186 -11.47 -13.21 -12.07
N GLN A 187 -10.63 -14.25 -12.06
CA GLN A 187 -9.49 -14.32 -11.15
C GLN A 187 -8.47 -13.22 -11.43
N GLN A 188 -8.15 -12.95 -12.70
CA GLN A 188 -7.26 -11.85 -13.07
C GLN A 188 -7.75 -10.51 -12.50
N LYS A 189 -9.00 -10.14 -12.78
CA LYS A 189 -9.59 -8.89 -12.28
C LYS A 189 -9.62 -8.84 -10.75
N TYR A 190 -9.87 -9.96 -10.10
CA TYR A 190 -9.84 -10.06 -8.64
C TYR A 190 -8.44 -9.77 -8.07
N PHE A 191 -7.37 -10.26 -8.70
CA PHE A 191 -6.00 -9.96 -8.26
C PHE A 191 -5.59 -8.52 -8.61
N GLU A 192 -5.99 -8.02 -9.78
CA GLU A 192 -5.70 -6.66 -10.22
C GLU A 192 -6.40 -5.60 -9.36
N ALA A 193 -7.62 -5.89 -8.86
CA ALA A 193 -8.36 -4.99 -7.98
C ALA A 193 -7.66 -4.72 -6.63
N GLN A 194 -6.89 -5.67 -6.10
CA GLN A 194 -6.32 -5.57 -4.75
C GLN A 194 -5.29 -4.43 -4.59
N PRO A 195 -4.28 -4.28 -5.47
CA PRO A 195 -3.40 -3.11 -5.42
C PRO A 195 -4.16 -1.78 -5.50
N HIS A 196 -5.18 -1.68 -6.37
CA HIS A 196 -6.01 -0.48 -6.48
C HIS A 196 -6.77 -0.19 -5.17
N ALA A 197 -7.34 -1.22 -4.52
CA ALA A 197 -8.00 -1.06 -3.23
C ALA A 197 -7.04 -0.54 -2.14
N THR A 198 -5.82 -1.09 -2.08
CA THR A 198 -4.79 -0.66 -1.12
C THR A 198 -4.29 0.76 -1.44
N LEU A 199 -4.05 1.11 -2.70
CA LEU A 199 -3.70 2.48 -3.12
C LEU A 199 -4.79 3.48 -2.73
N GLY A 200 -6.04 3.12 -2.99
CA GLY A 200 -7.21 3.87 -2.58
C GLY A 200 -7.25 4.13 -1.07
N TYR A 201 -6.96 3.10 -0.27
CA TYR A 201 -6.84 3.23 1.18
C TYR A 201 -5.67 4.13 1.60
N ILE A 202 -4.49 3.97 0.98
CA ILE A 202 -3.31 4.83 1.24
C ILE A 202 -3.64 6.29 1.01
N TYR A 203 -4.24 6.62 -0.14
CA TYR A 203 -4.62 8.00 -0.47
C TYR A 203 -5.71 8.55 0.45
N LEU A 204 -6.67 7.71 0.85
CA LEU A 204 -7.67 8.10 1.84
C LEU A 204 -7.02 8.48 3.18
N ARG A 205 -6.02 7.68 3.61
CA ARG A 205 -5.25 7.92 4.83
C ARG A 205 -4.39 9.19 4.74
N GLN A 206 -3.92 9.54 3.54
CA GLN A 206 -3.24 10.80 3.25
C GLN A 206 -4.18 12.02 3.10
N ASN A 207 -5.50 11.81 3.19
CA ASN A 207 -6.54 12.80 2.87
C ASN A 207 -6.55 13.28 1.41
N ASP A 208 -5.92 12.52 0.51
CA ASP A 208 -6.00 12.76 -0.93
C ASP A 208 -7.25 12.08 -1.50
N TYR A 209 -8.40 12.71 -1.24
CA TYR A 209 -9.68 12.15 -1.63
C TYR A 209 -9.84 11.96 -3.16
N PRO A 210 -9.37 12.88 -4.03
CA PRO A 210 -9.46 12.66 -5.47
C PRO A 210 -8.76 11.38 -5.93
N ARG A 211 -7.49 11.16 -5.54
CA ARG A 211 -6.77 9.92 -5.91
C ARG A 211 -7.36 8.69 -5.23
N ALA A 212 -7.83 8.81 -3.98
CA ALA A 212 -8.51 7.71 -3.30
C ALA A 212 -9.76 7.26 -4.07
N ILE A 213 -10.58 8.20 -4.55
CA ILE A 213 -11.79 7.90 -5.31
C ILE A 213 -11.46 7.24 -6.64
N GLU A 214 -10.42 7.70 -7.35
CA GLU A 214 -9.98 7.13 -8.62
C GLU A 214 -9.60 5.65 -8.46
N GLU A 215 -8.70 5.33 -7.53
CA GLU A 215 -8.23 3.96 -7.32
C GLU A 215 -9.33 3.04 -6.79
N LEU A 216 -10.15 3.50 -5.84
CA LEU A 216 -11.23 2.69 -5.26
C LEU A 216 -12.33 2.40 -6.28
N LYS A 217 -12.61 3.33 -7.21
CA LYS A 217 -13.52 3.05 -8.32
C LYS A 217 -12.98 1.91 -9.18
N VAL A 218 -11.72 1.98 -9.60
CA VAL A 218 -11.08 0.91 -10.38
C VAL A 218 -11.17 -0.43 -9.65
N ALA A 219 -10.84 -0.48 -8.35
CA ALA A 219 -10.94 -1.69 -7.54
C ALA A 219 -12.36 -2.29 -7.54
N THR A 220 -13.38 -1.46 -7.27
CA THR A 220 -14.78 -1.92 -7.24
C THR A 220 -15.33 -2.31 -8.61
N GLU A 221 -14.85 -1.69 -9.69
CA GLU A 221 -15.25 -2.01 -11.07
C GLU A 221 -14.59 -3.29 -11.59
N LEU A 222 -13.35 -3.58 -11.19
CA LEU A 222 -12.67 -4.83 -11.52
C LEU A 222 -13.29 -6.01 -10.75
N ASN A 223 -13.61 -5.83 -9.47
CA ASN A 223 -14.06 -6.91 -8.59
C ASN A 223 -15.59 -7.05 -8.49
N GLN A 224 -16.28 -7.11 -9.64
CA GLN A 224 -17.74 -7.22 -9.68
C GLN A 224 -18.28 -8.59 -9.24
N TYR A 225 -17.50 -9.66 -9.42
CA TYR A 225 -17.92 -11.03 -9.13
C TYR A 225 -17.71 -11.45 -7.67
N ARG A 226 -16.80 -10.78 -6.95
CA ARG A 226 -16.48 -11.05 -5.54
C ARG A 226 -16.35 -9.74 -4.76
N PRO A 227 -17.37 -8.86 -4.79
CA PRO A 227 -17.24 -7.50 -4.28
C PRO A 227 -16.89 -7.48 -2.79
N ASP A 228 -15.93 -6.63 -2.41
CA ASP A 228 -15.50 -6.43 -1.03
C ASP A 228 -16.24 -5.24 -0.41
N ALA A 229 -16.93 -5.47 0.71
CA ALA A 229 -17.66 -4.40 1.41
C ALA A 229 -16.75 -3.27 1.90
N MET A 230 -15.51 -3.57 2.30
CA MET A 230 -14.55 -2.58 2.79
C MET A 230 -14.13 -1.60 1.68
N ASP A 231 -14.01 -2.06 0.43
CA ASP A 231 -13.67 -1.19 -0.70
C ASP A 231 -14.78 -0.16 -0.95
N PHE A 232 -16.04 -0.59 -0.91
CA PHE A 232 -17.19 0.31 -0.99
C PHE A 232 -17.31 1.25 0.22
N LEU A 233 -16.98 0.78 1.43
CA LEU A 233 -16.92 1.64 2.61
C LEU A 233 -15.87 2.74 2.44
N ARG A 234 -14.65 2.38 2.03
CA ARG A 234 -13.56 3.32 1.79
C ARG A 234 -13.92 4.31 0.68
N LEU A 235 -14.54 3.85 -0.40
CA LEU A 235 -14.97 4.69 -1.51
C LEU A 235 -16.02 5.70 -1.04
N GLY A 236 -17.03 5.23 -0.31
CA GLY A 236 -18.06 6.09 0.27
C GLY A 236 -17.50 7.12 1.24
N VAL A 237 -16.52 6.76 2.07
CA VAL A 237 -15.83 7.70 2.96
C VAL A 237 -15.04 8.74 2.15
N ALA A 238 -14.31 8.33 1.12
CA ALA A 238 -13.54 9.23 0.28
C ALA A 238 -14.45 10.26 -0.43
N GLN A 239 -15.55 9.78 -1.03
CA GLN A 239 -16.57 10.61 -1.68
C GLN A 239 -17.24 11.56 -0.68
N PHE A 240 -17.58 11.08 0.52
CA PHE A 240 -18.16 11.89 1.58
C PHE A 240 -17.23 13.04 1.98
N ARG A 241 -15.92 12.76 2.15
CA ARG A 241 -14.91 13.76 2.47
C ARG A 241 -14.68 14.75 1.33
N ALA A 242 -14.82 14.30 0.08
CA ALA A 242 -14.83 15.13 -1.11
C ALA A 242 -16.16 15.91 -1.32
N LYS A 243 -17.14 15.79 -0.41
CA LYS A 243 -18.48 16.39 -0.50
C LYS A 243 -19.32 15.92 -1.70
N GLN A 244 -18.97 14.76 -2.27
CA GLN A 244 -19.73 14.05 -3.29
C GLN A 244 -20.81 13.20 -2.61
N TYR A 245 -21.81 13.87 -2.02
CA TYR A 245 -22.73 13.20 -1.10
C TYR A 245 -23.66 12.18 -1.77
N ALA A 246 -24.04 12.39 -3.04
CA ALA A 246 -24.87 11.46 -3.79
C ALA A 246 -24.11 10.17 -4.12
N GLU A 247 -22.87 10.31 -4.58
CA GLU A 247 -21.98 9.18 -4.87
C GLU A 247 -21.59 8.43 -3.59
N ALA A 248 -21.32 9.17 -2.52
CA ALA A 248 -21.04 8.60 -1.20
C ALA A 248 -22.22 7.75 -0.69
N GLU A 249 -23.46 8.24 -0.85
CA GLU A 249 -24.65 7.46 -0.50
C GLU A 249 -24.72 6.16 -1.30
N ALA A 250 -24.52 6.23 -2.63
CA ALA A 250 -24.56 5.04 -3.48
C ALA A 250 -23.50 3.99 -3.08
N SER A 251 -22.26 4.41 -2.87
CA SER A 251 -21.16 3.51 -2.47
C SER A 251 -21.40 2.90 -1.08
N LEU A 252 -21.83 3.70 -0.10
CA LEU A 252 -22.15 3.19 1.23
C LEU A 252 -23.37 2.26 1.22
N GLN A 253 -24.38 2.53 0.39
CA GLN A 253 -25.52 1.63 0.23
C GLN A 253 -25.08 0.28 -0.35
N ARG A 254 -24.17 0.29 -1.32
CA ARG A 254 -23.58 -0.94 -1.85
C ARG A 254 -22.79 -1.71 -0.80
N CYS A 255 -22.05 -1.01 0.07
CA CYS A 255 -21.39 -1.62 1.23
C CYS A 255 -22.39 -2.31 2.18
N VAL A 256 -23.53 -1.67 2.48
CA VAL A 256 -24.60 -2.24 3.31
C VAL A 256 -25.19 -3.51 2.68
N GLU A 257 -25.42 -3.51 1.37
CA GLU A 257 -25.96 -4.67 0.64
C GLU A 257 -25.04 -5.88 0.69
N ILE A 258 -23.72 -5.67 0.64
CA ILE A 258 -22.73 -6.76 0.77
C ILE A 258 -22.68 -7.25 2.23
N GLY A 259 -22.76 -6.32 3.19
CA GLY A 259 -22.95 -6.63 4.61
C GLY A 259 -21.67 -6.78 5.42
N GLY A 260 -21.76 -7.55 6.50
CA GLY A 260 -20.67 -7.73 7.48
C GLY A 260 -20.37 -6.46 8.31
N PRO A 261 -19.24 -6.46 9.05
CA PRO A 261 -18.87 -5.33 9.92
C PRO A 261 -18.69 -4.00 9.15
N ALA A 262 -18.28 -4.08 7.89
CA ALA A 262 -18.18 -2.93 6.99
C ALA A 262 -19.57 -2.35 6.69
N GLY A 263 -20.54 -3.20 6.32
CA GLY A 263 -21.92 -2.80 6.09
C GLY A 263 -22.57 -2.14 7.30
N GLU A 264 -22.35 -2.67 8.51
CA GLU A 264 -22.83 -2.03 9.74
C GLU A 264 -22.22 -0.63 9.95
N THR A 265 -20.94 -0.48 9.60
CA THR A 265 -20.24 0.82 9.65
C THR A 265 -20.80 1.79 8.62
N ALA A 266 -21.03 1.33 7.39
CA ALA A 266 -21.64 2.12 6.33
C ALA A 266 -23.06 2.58 6.70
N GLN A 267 -23.87 1.70 7.31
CA GLN A 267 -25.21 2.03 7.78
C GLN A 267 -25.22 3.21 8.75
N ARG A 268 -24.25 3.27 9.67
CA ARG A 268 -24.11 4.41 10.60
C ARG A 268 -23.69 5.69 9.88
N GLN A 269 -22.79 5.59 8.90
CA GLN A 269 -22.31 6.74 8.14
C GLN A 269 -23.38 7.34 7.22
N LEU A 270 -24.24 6.50 6.63
CA LEU A 270 -25.34 6.91 5.75
C LEU A 270 -26.25 7.96 6.37
N VAL A 271 -26.46 7.93 7.70
CA VAL A 271 -27.25 8.94 8.42
C VAL A 271 -26.68 10.34 8.19
N SER A 272 -25.36 10.49 8.30
CA SER A 272 -24.69 11.79 8.11
C SER A 272 -24.65 12.20 6.64
N VAL A 273 -24.41 11.24 5.74
CA VAL A 273 -24.39 11.47 4.28
C VAL A 273 -25.75 11.99 3.79
N ARG A 274 -26.84 11.30 4.15
CA ARG A 274 -28.21 11.66 3.74
C ARG A 274 -28.61 13.04 4.25
N ARG A 275 -28.27 13.37 5.50
CA ARG A 275 -28.54 14.71 6.06
C ARG A 275 -27.86 15.81 5.25
N LEU A 276 -26.59 15.61 4.88
CA LEU A 276 -25.82 16.60 4.14
C LEU A 276 -26.24 16.69 2.67
N LEU A 277 -26.60 15.56 2.05
CA LEU A 277 -27.17 15.54 0.71
C LEU A 277 -28.48 16.34 0.64
N GLN A 278 -29.39 16.13 1.60
CA GLN A 278 -30.65 16.88 1.66
C GLN A 278 -30.42 18.39 1.81
N ALA A 279 -29.50 18.79 2.70
CA ALA A 279 -29.15 20.20 2.87
C ALA A 279 -28.54 20.81 1.60
N GLN A 280 -27.72 20.06 0.87
CA GLN A 280 -27.14 20.50 -0.41
C GLN A 280 -28.22 20.70 -1.49
N GLN A 281 -29.22 19.81 -1.54
CA GLN A 281 -30.33 19.91 -2.48
C GLN A 281 -31.20 21.15 -2.19
N GLN A 282 -31.53 21.41 -0.93
CA GLN A 282 -32.30 22.58 -0.51
C GLN A 282 -31.60 23.90 -0.89
N GLN A 283 -30.29 23.99 -0.66
CA GLN A 283 -29.50 25.15 -1.09
C GLN A 283 -29.44 25.33 -2.61
N GLY A 284 -29.54 24.24 -3.38
CA GLY A 284 -29.60 24.28 -4.84
C GLY A 284 -30.95 24.80 -5.36
N GLU A 285 -32.04 24.49 -4.66
CA GLU A 285 -33.38 24.96 -4.99
C GLU A 285 -33.59 26.45 -4.65
N GLU A 286 -33.09 26.91 -3.50
CA GLU A 286 -33.13 28.33 -3.11
C GLU A 286 -32.33 29.25 -4.04
N LYS A 287 -31.38 28.71 -4.80
CA LYS A 287 -30.54 29.45 -5.76
C LYS A 287 -31.08 29.40 -7.19
N LYS A 288 -32.19 28.71 -7.47
CA LYS A 288 -32.85 28.78 -8.77
C LYS A 288 -33.66 30.10 -8.86
N PRO A 289 -33.43 30.91 -9.91
CA PRO A 289 -34.13 32.19 -10.09
C PRO A 289 -35.63 32.04 -10.35
#